data_AF-W7DX68-F1
#
_entry.id   AF-W7DX68-F1
#
_cell.length_a   1.000
_cell.length_b   1.000
_cell.length_c   1.000
_cell.angle_alpha   90.00
_cell.angle_beta   90.00
_cell.angle_gamma   90.00
#
_symmetry.space_group_name_H-M   'P 1'
#
loop_
_entity.id
_entity.type
_entity.pdbx_description
1 polymer ?
#
loop_
_entity_poly.entity_id
_entity_poly.type
_entity_poly.pdbx_seq_one_letter_code
_entity_poly.pdbx_strand_id
1 'polypeptide(L)'
;DGHPVLYWIQMHSKYPCLSQFAIDMLTIPASSCDCERLFSELGDPLEPKRRAIGSELLAALQLVKAWVTAGFKTQPNGSAEANDKDDLSDEDLVRDYNIQEWTT
;
A
#
# COMPACT_ATOMS: atom_id res chain seq x y z
N ASP A 1 -8.71 7.14 27.68
CA ASP A 1 -8.48 6.61 26.33
C ASP A 1 -7.17 7.12 25.75
N GLY A 2 -6.18 6.23 25.64
CA GLY A 2 -4.79 6.57 25.31
C GLY A 2 -4.46 6.55 23.82
N HIS A 3 -5.37 6.99 22.94
CA HIS A 3 -5.11 7.03 21.49
C HIS A 3 -4.71 8.45 21.06
N PRO A 4 -3.41 8.80 21.09
CA PRO A 4 -2.93 10.18 20.95
C PRO A 4 -3.32 10.80 19.60
N VAL A 5 -3.39 10.01 18.53
CA VAL A 5 -3.84 10.47 17.21
C VAL A 5 -5.31 10.95 17.25
N LEU A 6 -6.21 10.22 17.92
CA LEU A 6 -7.62 10.60 18.01
C LEU A 6 -7.80 11.88 18.84
N TYR A 7 -7.00 12.03 19.90
CA TYR A 7 -6.98 13.26 20.68
C TYR A 7 -6.59 14.47 19.82
N TRP A 8 -5.53 14.38 19.01
CA TRP A 8 -5.10 15.48 18.16
C TRP A 8 -6.06 15.77 17.01
N ILE A 9 -6.72 14.75 16.45
CA ILE A 9 -7.82 14.94 15.49
C ILE A 9 -8.95 15.78 16.11
N GLN A 10 -9.34 15.50 17.35
CA GLN A 10 -10.38 16.27 18.04
C GLN A 10 -9.94 17.72 18.34
N MET A 11 -8.64 17.95 18.53
CA MET A 11 -8.06 19.28 18.80
C MET A 11 -7.87 20.13 17.54
N HIS A 12 -8.15 19.61 16.34
CA HIS A 12 -7.90 20.31 15.08
C HIS A 12 -8.65 21.64 14.96
N SER A 13 -9.88 21.73 15.47
CA SER A 13 -10.66 22.98 15.48
C SER A 13 -10.02 24.09 16.31
N LYS A 14 -9.27 23.72 17.36
CA LYS A 14 -8.63 24.66 18.30
C LYS A 14 -7.20 24.99 17.91
N TYR A 15 -6.49 24.02 17.34
CA TYR A 15 -5.07 24.14 17.00
C TYR A 15 -4.78 23.50 15.62
N PRO A 16 -5.21 24.11 14.51
CA PRO A 16 -5.11 23.48 13.19
C PRO A 16 -3.67 23.10 12.80
N CYS A 17 -2.71 24.01 12.96
CA CYS A 17 -1.32 23.72 12.59
C CYS A 17 -0.63 22.73 13.54
N LEU A 18 -0.86 22.86 14.85
CA LEU A 18 -0.21 21.99 15.85
C LEU A 18 -0.79 20.58 15.84
N SER A 19 -2.11 20.44 15.68
CA SER A 19 -2.76 19.15 15.56
C SER A 19 -2.29 18.40 14.32
N GLN A 20 -2.18 19.09 13.17
CA GLN A 20 -1.64 18.49 11.95
C GLN A 20 -0.21 18.00 12.18
N PHE A 21 0.67 18.86 12.71
CA PHE A 21 2.05 18.47 13.02
C PHE A 21 2.12 17.27 13.97
N ALA A 22 1.28 17.24 15.02
CA ALA A 22 1.24 16.12 15.95
C ALA A 22 0.77 14.83 15.27
N ILE A 23 -0.24 14.90 14.39
CA ILE A 23 -0.71 13.73 13.61
C ILE A 23 0.40 13.25 12.67
N ASP A 24 1.06 14.16 11.97
CA ASP A 24 2.14 13.83 11.03
C ASP A 24 3.29 13.12 11.77
N MET A 25 3.66 13.59 12.96
CA MET A 25 4.70 12.94 13.78
C MET A 25 4.25 11.60 14.37
N LEU A 26 3.01 11.50 14.86
CA LEU A 26 2.50 10.31 15.55
C LEU A 26 2.13 9.16 14.60
N THR A 27 1.94 9.45 13.32
CA THR A 27 1.63 8.43 12.30
C THR A 27 2.89 7.78 11.70
N ILE A 28 4.08 8.35 11.94
CA ILE A 28 5.35 7.75 11.54
C ILE A 28 5.59 6.50 12.42
N PRO A 29 5.74 5.30 11.81
CA PRO A 29 6.09 4.10 12.56
C PRO A 29 7.44 4.27 13.27
N ALA A 30 7.52 3.84 14.52
CA ALA A 30 8.77 3.92 15.30
C ALA A 30 9.88 2.98 14.78
N SER A 31 9.55 2.01 13.91
CA SER A 31 10.50 1.04 13.37
C SER A 31 10.09 0.54 11.98
N SER A 32 11.06 -0.04 11.27
CA SER A 32 10.88 -0.74 9.99
C SER A 32 10.35 -2.17 10.14
N CYS A 33 9.99 -2.62 11.34
CA CYS A 33 9.67 -4.04 11.61
C CYS A 33 8.50 -4.57 10.75
N ASP A 34 7.49 -3.73 10.49
CA ASP A 34 6.37 -4.10 9.62
C ASP A 34 6.82 -4.29 8.17
N CYS A 35 7.73 -3.43 7.68
CA CYS A 35 8.34 -3.57 6.37
C CYS A 35 9.21 -4.84 6.30
N GLU A 36 10.05 -5.08 7.31
CA GLU A 36 10.90 -6.28 7.39
C GLU A 36 10.08 -7.58 7.43
N ARG A 37 8.97 -7.59 8.17
CA ARG A 37 8.01 -8.69 8.16
C ARG A 37 7.44 -8.90 6.77
N LEU A 38 7.00 -7.83 6.11
CA LEU A 38 6.48 -7.91 4.74
C LEU A 38 7.54 -8.51 3.81
N PHE A 39 8.76 -7.99 3.77
CA PHE A 39 9.83 -8.54 2.94
C PHE A 39 10.18 -10.00 3.26
N SER A 40 10.15 -10.39 4.53
CA SER A 40 10.38 -11.78 4.94
C SER A 40 9.25 -12.71 4.48
N GLU A 41 8.00 -12.27 4.61
CA GLU A 41 6.82 -12.98 4.11
C GLU A 41 6.79 -13.07 2.58
N LEU A 42 7.46 -12.16 1.86
CA LEU A 42 7.63 -12.25 0.41
C LEU A 42 8.81 -13.14 0.01
N GLY A 43 9.81 -13.31 0.88
CA GLY A 43 11.00 -14.16 0.63
C GLY A 43 10.71 -15.66 0.60
N ASP A 44 9.79 -16.14 1.43
CA ASP A 44 9.39 -17.56 1.52
C ASP A 44 8.53 -18.04 0.32
N PRO A 45 7.54 -17.28 -0.19
CA PRO A 45 6.74 -17.62 -1.39
C PRO A 45 7.42 -17.31 -2.73
N LEU A 46 8.68 -16.83 -2.74
CA LEU A 46 9.55 -16.80 -3.92
C LEU A 46 10.17 -18.17 -4.25
N GLU A 47 9.62 -19.25 -3.69
CA GLU A 47 9.84 -20.61 -4.20
C GLU A 47 9.70 -20.67 -5.74
N PRO A 48 10.39 -21.61 -6.42
CA PRO A 48 10.68 -21.58 -7.87
C PRO A 48 9.50 -21.38 -8.82
N LYS A 49 8.25 -21.51 -8.34
CA LYS A 49 6.99 -21.42 -9.09
C LYS A 49 6.59 -20.00 -9.52
N ARG A 50 7.18 -18.93 -8.94
CA ARG A 50 6.86 -17.51 -9.27
C ARG A 50 8.06 -16.71 -9.81
N ARG A 51 9.04 -17.37 -10.42
CA ARG A 51 10.28 -16.76 -10.98
C ARG A 51 10.07 -15.70 -12.08
N ALA A 52 8.83 -15.36 -12.43
CA ALA A 52 8.49 -14.44 -13.50
C ALA A 52 7.68 -13.21 -13.05
N ILE A 53 7.44 -13.03 -11.74
CA ILE A 53 6.74 -11.84 -11.24
C ILE A 53 7.79 -10.76 -10.99
N GLY A 54 7.69 -9.68 -11.76
CA GLY A 54 8.53 -8.50 -11.58
C GLY A 54 8.29 -7.81 -10.24
N SER A 55 9.26 -7.00 -9.82
CA SER A 55 9.20 -6.25 -8.55
C SER A 55 8.00 -5.29 -8.50
N GLU A 56 7.57 -4.78 -9.65
CA GLU A 56 6.49 -3.80 -9.76
C GLU A 56 5.13 -4.46 -9.58
N LEU A 57 4.86 -5.54 -10.32
CA LEU A 57 3.65 -6.35 -10.12
C LEU A 57 3.58 -6.89 -8.68
N LEU A 58 4.70 -7.28 -8.09
CA LEU A 58 4.77 -7.71 -6.70
C LEU A 58 4.38 -6.59 -5.73
N ALA A 59 4.89 -5.38 -5.92
CA ALA A 59 4.53 -4.22 -5.11
C ALA A 59 3.04 -3.87 -5.23
N ALA A 60 2.50 -3.88 -6.45
CA ALA A 60 1.07 -3.65 -6.70
C ALA A 60 0.19 -4.70 -6.00
N LEU A 61 0.55 -5.99 -6.08
CA LEU A 61 -0.17 -7.06 -5.39
C LEU A 61 -0.14 -6.90 -3.87
N GLN A 62 1.00 -6.50 -3.29
CA GLN A 62 1.08 -6.24 -1.85
C GLN A 62 0.26 -5.02 -1.43
N LEU A 63 0.24 -3.96 -2.24
CA LEU A 63 -0.59 -2.78 -2.01
C LEU A 63 -2.08 -3.16 -1.97
N VAL A 64 -2.54 -3.94 -2.96
CA VAL A 64 -3.93 -4.44 -3.01
C VAL A 64 -4.23 -5.32 -1.79
N LYS A 65 -3.32 -6.22 -1.41
CA LYS A 65 -3.48 -7.04 -0.20
C LYS A 65 -3.59 -6.19 1.07
N ALA A 66 -2.77 -5.16 1.20
CA ALA A 66 -2.80 -4.24 2.33
C ALA A 66 -4.12 -3.47 2.41
N TRP A 67 -4.63 -2.99 1.27
CA TRP A 67 -5.94 -2.31 1.20
C TRP A 67 -7.10 -3.23 1.57
N VAL A 68 -7.14 -4.45 1.03
CA VAL A 68 -8.19 -5.43 1.39
C VAL A 68 -8.14 -5.75 2.88
N THR A 69 -6.95 -5.92 3.45
CA THR A 69 -6.76 -6.18 4.89
C THR A 69 -7.22 -5.01 5.76
N ALA A 70 -7.00 -3.77 5.28
CA ALA A 70 -7.50 -2.55 5.93
C ALA A 70 -9.02 -2.32 5.73
N GLY A 71 -9.71 -3.23 5.03
CA GLY A 71 -11.16 -3.19 4.85
C GLY A 71 -11.63 -2.36 3.64
N PHE A 72 -10.72 -1.94 2.77
CA PHE A 72 -11.10 -1.30 1.51
C PHE A 72 -11.67 -2.34 0.55
N LYS A 73 -12.88 -2.11 0.06
CA LYS A 73 -13.53 -2.98 -0.91
C LYS A 73 -12.99 -2.67 -2.30
N THR A 74 -12.23 -3.59 -2.88
CA THR A 74 -12.01 -3.59 -4.33
C THR A 74 -13.36 -3.85 -4.97
N GLN A 75 -13.88 -2.92 -5.77
CA GLN A 75 -15.19 -3.10 -6.38
C GLN A 75 -15.20 -4.39 -7.21
N PRO A 76 -16.14 -5.33 -6.96
CA PRO A 76 -16.31 -6.45 -7.84
C PRO A 76 -17.07 -5.95 -9.08
N ASN A 77 -16.31 -5.63 -10.12
CA ASN A 77 -16.70 -5.74 -11.53
C ASN A 77 -17.78 -4.76 -12.04
N GLY A 78 -17.36 -3.81 -12.85
CA GLY A 78 -18.04 -3.58 -14.13
C GLY A 78 -17.64 -4.72 -15.07
N SER A 79 -18.60 -5.56 -15.46
CA SER A 79 -18.50 -6.67 -16.43
C SER A 79 -17.38 -7.71 -16.18
N ALA A 80 -17.76 -8.79 -15.49
CA ALA A 80 -17.14 -10.09 -15.71
C ALA A 80 -17.49 -10.59 -17.13
N GLU A 81 -16.78 -10.12 -18.13
CA GLU A 81 -16.40 -10.97 -19.25
C GLU A 81 -14.98 -11.42 -18.95
N ALA A 82 -14.84 -12.67 -18.52
CA ALA A 82 -13.55 -13.30 -18.34
C ALA A 82 -12.91 -13.44 -19.73
N ASN A 83 -12.22 -12.40 -20.18
CA ASN A 83 -11.29 -12.54 -21.29
C ASN A 83 -9.96 -12.99 -20.70
N ASP A 84 -9.68 -14.26 -20.93
CA ASP A 84 -8.41 -14.93 -20.72
C ASP A 84 -7.29 -14.11 -21.43
N LYS A 85 -6.32 -13.60 -20.66
CA LYS A 85 -5.14 -12.77 -21.02
C LYS A 85 -5.30 -11.24 -20.98
N ASP A 86 -5.31 -10.68 -19.77
CA ASP A 86 -4.64 -9.39 -19.55
C ASP A 86 -3.39 -9.67 -18.70
N ASP A 87 -2.32 -10.06 -19.38
CA ASP A 87 -0.98 -10.17 -18.80
C ASP A 87 -0.47 -8.73 -18.63
N LEU A 88 -0.90 -8.08 -17.54
CA LEU A 88 -0.46 -6.73 -17.17
C LEU A 88 1.06 -6.78 -16.94
N SER A 89 1.81 -6.28 -17.92
CA SER A 89 3.26 -6.28 -17.84
C SER A 89 3.76 -5.14 -16.96
N ASP A 90 4.97 -5.28 -16.43
CA ASP A 90 5.66 -4.25 -15.65
C ASP A 90 5.69 -2.91 -16.43
N GLU A 91 5.93 -2.96 -17.74
CA GLU A 91 5.94 -1.78 -18.61
C GLU A 91 4.58 -1.06 -18.69
N ASP A 92 3.48 -1.80 -18.63
CA ASP A 92 2.13 -1.22 -18.61
C ASP A 92 1.84 -0.53 -17.27
N LEU A 93 2.30 -1.12 -16.16
CA LEU A 93 2.17 -0.51 -14.82
C LEU A 93 2.96 0.78 -14.68
N VAL A 94 4.21 0.79 -15.16
CA VAL A 94 5.07 1.99 -15.17
C VAL A 94 4.40 3.15 -15.90
N ARG A 95 3.79 2.84 -17.04
CA ARG A 95 3.09 3.82 -17.87
C ARG A 95 1.83 4.35 -17.22
N ASP A 96 0.97 3.47 -16.71
CA ASP A 96 -0.36 3.84 -16.24
C ASP A 96 -0.32 4.57 -14.89
N TYR A 97 0.67 4.28 -14.05
CA TYR A 97 0.83 4.89 -12.73
C TYR A 97 1.95 5.92 -12.66
N ASN A 98 2.56 6.27 -13.80
CA ASN A 98 3.67 7.23 -13.91
C ASN A 98 4.79 6.98 -12.88
N ILE A 99 5.13 5.70 -12.67
CA ILE A 99 6.01 5.28 -11.57
C ILE A 99 7.42 5.88 -11.70
N GLN A 100 7.82 6.27 -12.90
CA GLN A 100 9.10 6.93 -13.17
C GLN A 100 9.29 8.26 -12.43
N GLU A 101 8.19 8.93 -12.07
CA GLU A 101 8.24 10.17 -11.28
C GLU A 101 8.55 9.89 -9.81
N TRP A 102 8.31 8.68 -9.31
CA TRP A 102 8.49 8.31 -7.89
C TRP A 102 9.94 8.01 -7.52
N THR A 103 10.81 7.83 -8.53
CA THR A 103 12.23 7.53 -8.37
C THR A 103 13.14 8.78 -8.34
N THR A 104 12.58 9.98 -8.46
CA THR A 104 13.33 11.27 -8.44
C THR A 104 13.15 11.99 -7.11
#